data_AF-A0A933LSA0-F1
#
_entry.id   AF-A0A933LSA0-F1
#
_cell.length_a   1.000
_cell.length_b   1.000
_cell.length_c   1.000
_cell.angle_alpha   90.00
_cell.angle_beta   90.00
_cell.angle_gamma   90.00
#
_symmetry.space_group_name_H-M   'P 1'
#
loop_
_entity.id
_entity.type
_entity.pdbx_description
1 polymer ?
#
loop_
_entity_poly.entity_id
_entity_poly.type
_entity_poly.pdbx_seq_one_letter_code
_entity_poly.pdbx_strand_id
1 'polypeptide(L)'
;MNTKLTLKLDGSAIQRAKRYAHSYHISLSRIVEDYFQALGSKSWPPSERLTPLVRELSGVTTAKAARRWREAYAEHLAKKYAR
;
A
#
# COMPACT_ATOMS: atom_id res chain seq x y z
N MET A 1 4.04 -21.70 -11.89
CA MET A 1 5.37 -22.32 -12.13
C MET A 1 6.41 -21.30 -11.72
N ASN A 2 7.38 -21.65 -10.87
CA ASN A 2 8.33 -20.67 -10.32
C ASN A 2 9.62 -20.68 -11.15
N THR A 3 10.06 -19.50 -11.60
CA THR A 3 11.31 -19.33 -12.36
C THR A 3 12.23 -18.33 -11.67
N LYS A 4 13.54 -18.49 -11.86
CA LYS A 4 14.55 -17.59 -11.29
C LYS A 4 14.93 -16.53 -12.33
N LEU A 5 14.86 -15.27 -11.94
CA LEU A 5 15.32 -14.12 -12.72
C LEU A 5 16.54 -13.51 -12.05
N THR A 6 17.68 -13.48 -12.75
CA THR A 6 18.93 -12.86 -12.26
C THR A 6 19.11 -11.51 -12.93
N LEU A 7 19.19 -10.43 -12.14
CA LEU A 7 19.36 -9.06 -12.62
C LEU A 7 20.69 -8.48 -12.13
N LYS A 8 21.37 -7.72 -12.99
CA LYS A 8 22.47 -6.85 -12.58
C LYS A 8 21.87 -5.51 -12.12
N LEU A 9 22.13 -5.15 -10.88
CA LEU A 9 21.64 -3.92 -10.26
C LEU A 9 22.76 -3.28 -9.45
N ASP A 10 22.63 -1.99 -9.20
CA ASP A 10 23.51 -1.29 -8.28
C ASP A 10 23.45 -1.90 -6.86
N GLY A 11 24.61 -2.11 -6.24
CA GLY A 11 24.72 -2.74 -4.92
C GLY A 11 24.01 -1.94 -3.83
N SER A 12 24.03 -0.60 -3.90
CA SER A 12 23.36 0.26 -2.92
C SER A 12 21.83 0.13 -3.02
N ALA A 13 21.31 -0.03 -4.24
CA ALA A 13 19.89 -0.28 -4.47
C ALA A 13 19.43 -1.61 -3.85
N ILE A 14 20.22 -2.68 -4.03
CA ILE A 14 19.94 -3.99 -3.39
C ILE A 14 19.90 -3.85 -1.87
N GLN A 15 20.84 -3.11 -1.28
CA GLN A 15 20.88 -2.92 0.17
C GLN A 15 19.68 -2.13 0.71
N ARG A 16 19.28 -1.05 0.02
CA ARG A 16 18.06 -0.31 0.39
C ARG A 16 16.83 -1.21 0.33
N ALA A 17 16.68 -2.00 -0.73
CA ALA A 17 15.55 -2.90 -0.91
C ALA A 17 15.50 -4.00 0.16
N LYS A 18 16.66 -4.59 0.52
CA LYS A 18 16.75 -5.57 1.61
C LYS A 18 16.35 -4.99 2.96
N ARG A 19 16.82 -3.77 3.29
CA ARG A 19 16.44 -3.09 4.54
C ARG A 19 14.94 -2.84 4.63
N TYR A 20 14.34 -2.37 3.54
CA TYR A 20 12.89 -2.20 3.44
C TYR A 20 12.17 -3.53 3.66
N ALA A 21 12.54 -4.57 2.91
CA ALA A 21 11.92 -5.89 3.05
C ALA A 21 11.97 -6.40 4.50
N HIS A 22 13.10 -6.21 5.18
CA HIS A 22 13.28 -6.58 6.58
C HIS A 22 12.40 -5.77 7.54
N SER A 23 12.33 -4.44 7.38
CA SER A 23 11.51 -3.59 8.28
C SER A 23 10.01 -3.86 8.18
N TYR A 24 9.56 -4.37 7.04
CA TYR A 24 8.16 -4.73 6.81
C TYR A 24 7.89 -6.24 6.95
N HIS A 25 8.88 -7.03 7.40
CA HIS A 25 8.78 -8.49 7.56
C HIS A 25 8.30 -9.24 6.29
N ILE A 26 8.69 -8.74 5.11
CA ILE A 26 8.36 -9.33 3.81
C ILE A 26 9.62 -9.75 3.06
N SER A 27 9.51 -10.70 2.13
CA SER A 27 10.64 -11.12 1.31
C SER A 27 10.86 -10.16 0.13
N LEU A 28 12.13 -9.96 -0.25
CA LEU A 28 12.46 -9.14 -1.42
C LEU A 28 11.87 -9.73 -2.71
N SER A 29 11.83 -11.05 -2.82
CA SER A 29 11.20 -11.74 -3.95
C SER A 29 9.70 -11.45 -4.03
N ARG A 30 9.01 -11.34 -2.89
CA ARG A 30 7.59 -10.98 -2.85
C ARG A 30 7.35 -9.57 -3.38
N ILE A 31 8.16 -8.61 -2.95
CA ILE A 31 8.08 -7.21 -3.43
C ILE A 31 8.22 -7.15 -4.96
N VAL A 32 9.20 -7.86 -5.51
CA VAL A 32 9.45 -7.87 -6.96
C VAL A 32 8.35 -8.60 -7.72
N GLU A 33 7.84 -9.71 -7.17
CA GLU A 33 6.71 -10.45 -7.74
C GLU A 33 5.45 -9.59 -7.81
N ASP A 34 5.10 -8.89 -6.72
CA ASP A 34 3.95 -7.99 -6.67
C ASP A 34 4.10 -6.85 -7.70
N TYR A 35 5.31 -6.30 -7.85
CA TYR A 35 5.59 -5.29 -8.88
C TYR A 35 5.40 -5.83 -10.30
N PHE A 36 5.91 -7.04 -10.60
CA PHE A 36 5.72 -7.66 -11.91
C PHE A 36 4.26 -7.99 -12.22
N GLN A 37 3.49 -8.41 -11.22
CA GLN A 37 2.04 -8.59 -11.36
C GLN A 37 1.34 -7.28 -11.73
N ALA A 38 1.73 -6.18 -11.08
CA ALA A 38 1.19 -4.84 -11.38
C ALA A 38 1.55 -4.34 -12.79
N LEU A 39 2.70 -4.73 -13.34
CA LEU A 39 3.06 -4.40 -14.73
C LEU A 39 2.18 -5.14 -15.75
N GLY A 40 1.81 -6.39 -15.45
CA GLY A 40 0.97 -7.22 -16.31
C GLY A 40 -0.52 -6.86 -16.27
N SER A 41 -0.98 -6.16 -15.22
CA SER A 41 -2.37 -5.74 -15.06
C SER A 41 -2.72 -4.50 -15.90
N LYS A 42 -2.42 -4.53 -17.20
CA LYS A 42 -2.80 -3.49 -18.18
C LYS A 42 -4.32 -3.38 -18.41
N SER A 43 -5.12 -4.02 -17.58
CA SER A 43 -6.57 -3.93 -17.51
C SER A 43 -6.98 -3.69 -16.05
N TRP A 44 -6.63 -2.54 -15.48
CA TRP A 44 -7.62 -1.93 -14.63
C TRP A 44 -8.68 -1.34 -15.55
N PRO A 45 -9.92 -1.85 -15.54
CA PRO A 45 -10.99 -1.11 -16.15
C PRO A 45 -10.98 0.29 -15.48
N PRO A 46 -11.16 1.38 -16.24
CA PRO A 46 -11.18 2.75 -15.70
C PRO A 46 -12.16 2.98 -14.54
N SER A 47 -13.02 1.98 -14.25
CA SER A 47 -14.01 1.96 -13.19
C SER A 47 -13.49 1.53 -11.81
N GLU A 48 -12.33 0.86 -11.68
CA GLU A 48 -11.72 0.61 -10.36
C GLU A 48 -11.01 1.89 -9.87
N ARG A 49 -11.80 2.79 -9.26
CA ARG A 49 -11.31 4.06 -8.67
C ARG A 49 -10.33 3.85 -7.51
N LEU A 50 -10.23 2.65 -6.96
CA LEU A 50 -9.45 2.34 -5.77
C LEU A 50 -8.41 1.27 -6.09
N THR A 51 -7.16 1.54 -5.73
CA THR A 51 -6.09 0.53 -5.82
C THR A 51 -6.36 -0.62 -4.83
N PRO A 52 -5.86 -1.85 -5.08
CA PRO A 52 -6.11 -3.05 -4.28
C PRO A 52 -5.76 -2.84 -2.82
N LEU A 53 -4.64 -2.17 -2.55
CA LEU A 53 -4.24 -1.81 -1.19
C LEU A 53 -5.27 -0.89 -0.53
N VAL A 54 -5.74 0.14 -1.23
CA VAL A 54 -6.77 1.03 -0.71
C VAL A 54 -8.09 0.28 -0.52
N ARG A 55 -8.46 -0.64 -1.42
CA ARG A 55 -9.66 -1.49 -1.28
C ARG A 55 -9.57 -2.39 -0.05
N GLU A 56 -8.43 -3.04 0.18
CA GLU A 56 -8.19 -3.88 1.34
C GLU A 56 -8.30 -3.08 2.63
N LEU A 57 -7.61 -1.93 2.71
CA LEU A 57 -7.69 -1.02 3.86
C LEU A 57 -9.09 -0.45 4.07
N SER A 58 -9.82 -0.17 2.99
CA SER A 58 -11.20 0.34 3.04
C SER A 58 -12.19 -0.71 3.53
N GLY A 59 -11.96 -1.99 3.22
CA GLY A 59 -12.81 -3.10 3.65
C GLY A 59 -12.76 -3.36 5.17
N VAL A 60 -11.68 -2.95 5.84
CA VAL A 60 -11.52 -3.07 7.29
C VAL A 60 -12.38 -2.04 8.05
N THR A 61 -12.72 -0.91 7.42
CA THR A 61 -13.51 0.14 8.06
C THR A 61 -14.99 0.09 7.65
N THR A 62 -15.89 0.05 8.64
CA THR A 62 -17.33 0.19 8.35
C THR A 62 -17.66 1.65 8.05
N ALA A 63 -18.66 1.89 7.17
CA ALA A 63 -19.13 3.25 6.86
C ALA A 63 -19.55 4.02 8.12
N LYS A 64 -20.11 3.31 9.12
CA LYS A 64 -20.49 3.88 10.42
C LYS A 64 -19.29 4.29 11.26
N ALA A 65 -18.24 3.47 11.31
CA ALA A 65 -17.00 3.81 12.02
C ALA A 65 -16.30 5.01 11.35
N ALA A 66 -16.24 5.04 10.02
CA ALA A 66 -15.66 6.15 9.27
C ALA A 66 -16.44 7.47 9.46
N ARG A 67 -17.77 7.42 9.60
CA ARG A 67 -18.59 8.61 9.89
C ARG A 67 -18.32 9.14 11.29
N ARG A 68 -18.35 8.26 12.30
CA ARG A 68 -18.05 8.61 13.70
C ARG A 68 -16.65 9.19 13.86
N TRP A 69 -15.65 8.62 13.17
CA TRP A 69 -14.28 9.13 13.22
C TRP A 69 -14.18 10.54 12.62
N ARG A 70 -14.84 10.81 11.50
CA ARG A 70 -14.89 12.15 10.90
C ARG A 70 -15.56 13.17 11.81
N GLU A 71 -16.68 12.81 12.43
CA GLU A 71 -17.40 13.66 13.40
C GLU A 71 -16.49 14.00 14.60
N ALA A 72 -15.85 12.99 15.20
CA ALA A 72 -14.94 13.19 16.32
C ALA A 72 -13.69 14.02 15.93
N TYR A 73 -13.16 13.83 14.73
CA TYR A 73 -12.04 14.63 14.23
C TYR A 73 -12.44 16.08 13.98
N ALA A 74 -13.64 16.33 13.44
CA ALA A 74 -14.16 17.68 13.25
C ALA A 74 -14.35 18.40 14.61
N GLU A 75 -14.90 17.73 15.62
CA GLU A 75 -15.00 18.28 16.98
C GLU A 75 -13.63 18.57 17.60
N HIS A 76 -12.66 17.68 17.40
CA HIS A 76 -11.29 17.90 17.87
C HIS A 76 -10.67 19.15 17.24
N LEU A 77 -10.79 19.30 15.92
CA LEU A 77 -10.31 20.49 15.21
C LEU A 77 -11.04 21.75 15.68
N ALA A 78 -12.36 21.70 15.84
CA ALA A 78 -13.15 22.82 16.35
C ALA A 78 -12.65 23.25 17.74
N LYS A 79 -12.41 22.31 18.67
CA LYS A 79 -11.84 22.62 20.00
C LYS A 79 -10.41 23.16 19.93
N LYS A 80 -9.58 22.60 19.04
CA LYS A 80 -8.18 23.00 18.91
C LYS A 80 -8.02 24.42 18.36
N TYR A 81 -8.90 24.82 17.44
CA TYR A 81 -8.84 26.11 16.75
C TYR A 81 -9.92 27.11 17.20
N ALA A 82 -10.78 26.75 18.17
CA ALA A 82 -11.63 27.69 18.88
C ALA A 82 -10.76 28.57 19.77
N ARG A 83 -10.29 29.67 19.18
CA ARG A 83 -9.95 30.90 19.90
C ARG A 83 -11.20 31.75 20.03
#